data_AF-A0A2P7T9N2-F1
#
_entry.id   AF-A0A2P7T9N2-F1
#
_cell.length_a   1.000
_cell.length_b   1.000
_cell.length_c   1.000
_cell.angle_alpha   90.00
_cell.angle_beta   90.00
_cell.angle_gamma   90.00
#
_symmetry.space_group_name_H-M   'P 1'
#
loop_
_entity.id
_entity.type
_entity.pdbx_description
1 polymer ?
#
loop_
_entity_poly.entity_id
_entity_poly.type
_entity_poly.pdbx_seq_one_letter_code
_entity_poly.pdbx_strand_id
1 'polypeptide(L)'
;PDQTMLMSTGDYYNDVVAQDVANINGKILRLNLDGSVPADNPIAGSYVHSWGHRNAQGIIRATNGIIYSSEHGPSNDDEFNILLPNRNYGWPNVEGFCNTTSENTFCTANNVVEPLAAWTPTVAVCGIDYYNHPAIPEWQNSILMANLKAPSFKQLQLDQAGTGIVAERNIVNYTFGRLRDVCVAPDGRVFIATSNQDGRAASWAGFPQPDDDKILQLRNPDWMPTLPQANFAFEDSCLLVHFTNLSADATSFSWSFGNGYGSLSENPTYIYSQPGTYTVQLIAANQYAEDTISFSVTVSECFLPGIGGAGAISPIKIYPNPLTGNALLQYPPNFAGGLLEVVDAGGKTVRTLNLPQAETFNFNKDNLASGVYYLKITKNGNTVSEKLIVQ
;
A
#
# COMPACT_ATOMS: atom_id res chain seq x y z
N PRO A 1 8.09 -2.29 -6.97
CA PRO A 1 8.98 -2.79 -5.90
C PRO A 1 8.87 -4.32 -5.83
N ASP A 2 9.89 -5.02 -5.34
CA ASP A 2 9.99 -6.50 -5.36
C ASP A 2 9.21 -7.20 -4.23
N GLN A 3 8.31 -6.49 -3.55
CA GLN A 3 7.55 -6.99 -2.39
C GLN A 3 8.43 -7.52 -1.24
N THR A 4 9.60 -6.89 -1.04
CA THR A 4 10.46 -7.12 0.13
C THR A 4 10.63 -5.86 0.97
N MET A 5 11.14 -6.03 2.19
CA MET A 5 11.48 -4.97 3.12
C MET A 5 12.99 -4.97 3.38
N LEU A 6 13.61 -3.79 3.33
CA LEU A 6 14.98 -3.58 3.79
C LEU A 6 14.98 -3.06 5.23
N MET A 7 15.98 -3.48 6.02
CA MET A 7 16.13 -3.07 7.42
C MET A 7 17.61 -2.83 7.75
N SER A 8 17.95 -1.66 8.28
CA SER A 8 19.28 -1.42 8.85
C SER A 8 19.38 -1.95 10.27
N THR A 9 20.57 -2.44 10.62
CA THR A 9 20.93 -2.79 11.99
C THR A 9 22.31 -2.20 12.31
N GLY A 10 22.44 -1.63 13.52
CA GLY A 10 23.74 -1.21 14.03
C GLY A 10 24.57 -2.38 14.55
N ASP A 11 25.85 -2.13 14.83
CA ASP A 11 26.81 -3.12 15.34
C ASP A 11 26.59 -3.49 16.82
N TYR A 12 25.67 -2.82 17.51
CA TYR A 12 25.36 -3.04 18.93
C TYR A 12 26.60 -2.90 19.85
N TYR A 13 27.48 -1.92 19.57
CA TYR A 13 28.72 -1.71 20.32
C TYR A 13 29.69 -2.90 20.28
N ASN A 14 29.50 -3.81 19.32
CA ASN A 14 30.40 -4.93 19.05
C ASN A 14 30.77 -4.90 17.58
N ASP A 15 31.74 -4.06 17.25
CA ASP A 15 32.18 -3.80 15.89
C ASP A 15 32.59 -5.06 15.10
N VAL A 16 33.15 -6.07 15.77
CA VAL A 16 33.53 -7.36 15.15
C VAL A 16 32.36 -8.04 14.44
N VAL A 17 31.12 -7.91 14.96
CA VAL A 17 29.96 -8.58 14.34
C VAL A 17 29.57 -7.97 13.00
N ALA A 18 30.00 -6.74 12.69
CA ALA A 18 29.69 -6.09 11.41
C ALA A 18 30.28 -6.87 10.23
N GLN A 19 31.44 -7.51 10.39
CA GLN A 19 32.08 -8.35 9.38
C GLN A 19 31.59 -9.81 9.38
N ASP A 20 30.95 -10.28 10.46
CA ASP A 20 30.40 -11.63 10.54
C ASP A 20 29.02 -11.71 9.86
N VAL A 21 28.96 -12.35 8.70
CA VAL A 21 27.73 -12.54 7.91
C VAL A 21 26.77 -13.58 8.48
N ALA A 22 27.19 -14.34 9.51
CA ALA A 22 26.28 -15.19 10.28
C ALA A 22 25.48 -14.40 11.32
N ASN A 23 25.85 -13.14 11.58
CA ASN A 23 25.17 -12.24 12.52
C ASN A 23 24.23 -11.26 11.79
N ILE A 24 23.25 -10.72 12.52
CA ILE A 24 22.28 -9.75 12.00
C ILE A 24 22.64 -8.31 12.32
N ASN A 25 23.58 -8.05 13.22
CA ASN A 25 24.02 -6.71 13.62
C ASN A 25 25.09 -6.17 12.67
N GLY A 26 25.09 -4.86 12.42
CA GLY A 26 25.97 -4.19 11.48
C GLY A 26 25.71 -4.60 10.03
N LYS A 27 24.43 -4.69 9.65
CA LYS A 27 23.95 -5.20 8.37
C LYS A 27 22.89 -4.27 7.76
N ILE A 28 22.71 -4.41 6.45
CA ILE A 28 21.39 -4.21 5.84
C ILE A 28 20.80 -5.59 5.61
N LEU A 29 19.58 -5.79 6.09
CA LEU A 29 18.81 -7.02 5.96
C LEU A 29 17.73 -6.85 4.89
N ARG A 30 17.32 -7.95 4.24
CA ARG A 30 16.19 -8.02 3.30
C ARG A 30 15.27 -9.19 3.66
N LEU A 31 13.98 -8.91 3.80
CA LEU A 31 12.94 -9.84 4.26
C LEU A 31 11.72 -9.81 3.33
N ASN A 32 10.98 -10.91 3.20
CA ASN A 32 9.63 -10.89 2.63
C ASN A 32 8.68 -10.13 3.57
N LEU A 33 7.53 -9.66 3.04
CA LEU A 33 6.53 -8.94 3.86
C LEU A 33 5.91 -9.80 4.98
N ASP A 34 5.98 -11.12 4.88
CA ASP A 34 5.55 -12.06 5.93
C ASP A 34 6.66 -12.36 6.96
N GLY A 35 7.83 -11.73 6.81
CA GLY A 35 9.00 -11.89 7.67
C GLY A 35 9.91 -13.06 7.30
N SER A 36 9.59 -13.86 6.28
CA SER A 36 10.45 -14.96 5.83
C SER A 36 11.68 -14.47 5.04
N VAL A 37 12.69 -15.32 4.90
CA VAL A 37 13.89 -15.03 4.08
C VAL A 37 13.55 -15.14 2.59
N PRO A 38 13.77 -14.09 1.77
CA PRO A 38 13.64 -14.18 0.33
C PRO A 38 14.59 -15.23 -0.27
N ALA A 39 14.08 -16.08 -1.16
CA ALA A 39 14.86 -17.17 -1.77
C ALA A 39 16.00 -16.66 -2.68
N ASP A 40 15.89 -15.43 -3.17
CA ASP A 40 16.85 -14.74 -4.03
C ASP A 40 17.79 -13.82 -3.25
N ASN A 41 17.80 -13.88 -1.91
CA ASN A 41 18.80 -13.15 -1.12
C ASN A 41 20.22 -13.58 -1.49
N PRO A 42 21.20 -12.64 -1.41
CA PRO A 42 22.56 -12.90 -1.88
C PRO A 42 23.27 -14.00 -1.11
N ILE A 43 22.91 -14.21 0.16
CA ILE A 43 23.37 -15.30 0.99
C ILE A 43 22.20 -16.24 1.25
N ALA A 44 22.28 -17.46 0.71
CA ALA A 44 21.20 -18.43 0.78
C ALA A 44 20.79 -18.74 2.23
N GLY A 45 19.50 -18.61 2.52
CA GLY A 45 18.95 -18.85 3.87
C GLY A 45 19.28 -17.76 4.91
N SER A 46 19.83 -16.62 4.50
CA SER A 46 20.16 -15.50 5.38
C SER A 46 19.39 -14.23 5.00
N TYR A 47 19.06 -13.42 6.01
CA TYR A 47 18.50 -12.08 5.80
C TYR A 47 19.52 -11.07 5.27
N VAL A 48 20.82 -11.35 5.38
CA VAL A 48 21.88 -10.38 5.07
C VAL A 48 21.85 -10.00 3.59
N HIS A 49 21.67 -8.70 3.33
CA HIS A 49 21.75 -8.09 2.01
C HIS A 49 23.14 -7.47 1.78
N SER A 50 23.65 -6.75 2.78
CA SER A 50 25.02 -6.22 2.86
C SER A 50 25.53 -6.19 4.30
N TRP A 51 26.85 -6.05 4.47
CA TRP A 51 27.50 -6.08 5.78
C TRP A 51 28.65 -5.09 5.88
N GLY A 52 29.26 -4.99 7.06
CA GLY A 52 30.30 -4.00 7.34
C GLY A 52 29.70 -2.63 7.58
N HIS A 53 28.55 -2.57 8.25
CA HIS A 53 27.89 -1.33 8.69
C HIS A 53 28.07 -1.14 10.19
N ARG A 54 28.25 0.10 10.62
CA ARG A 54 28.28 0.56 12.00
C ARG A 54 26.89 0.89 12.53
N ASN A 55 26.22 1.89 11.96
CA ASN A 55 24.93 2.38 12.46
C ASN A 55 24.15 3.15 11.39
N ALA A 56 23.69 2.43 10.35
CA ALA A 56 22.87 2.98 9.28
C ALA A 56 21.51 3.46 9.82
N GLN A 57 21.15 4.71 9.54
CA GLN A 57 19.97 5.39 10.09
C GLN A 57 18.92 5.70 9.02
N GLY A 58 19.33 6.05 7.81
CA GLY A 58 18.43 6.31 6.68
C GLY A 58 18.66 5.29 5.56
N ILE A 59 17.58 4.82 4.95
CA ILE A 59 17.61 3.99 3.74
C ILE A 59 16.47 4.45 2.84
N ILE A 60 16.74 4.64 1.55
CA ILE A 60 15.71 4.92 0.55
C ILE A 60 16.00 4.18 -0.75
N ARG A 61 14.97 3.57 -1.33
CA ARG A 61 15.00 3.12 -2.73
C ARG A 61 14.42 4.22 -3.61
N ALA A 62 15.28 4.93 -4.32
CA ALA A 62 14.88 5.99 -5.22
C ALA A 62 14.12 5.46 -6.44
N THR A 63 13.40 6.34 -7.14
CA THR A 63 12.62 5.96 -8.34
C THR A 63 13.49 5.53 -9.51
N ASN A 64 14.78 5.90 -9.51
CA ASN A 64 15.80 5.39 -10.44
C ASN A 64 16.22 3.92 -10.16
N GLY A 65 15.71 3.31 -9.07
CA GLY A 65 15.99 1.93 -8.67
C GLY A 65 17.21 1.75 -7.77
N ILE A 66 18.01 2.81 -7.54
CA ILE A 66 19.18 2.79 -6.65
C ILE A 66 18.70 2.84 -5.20
N ILE A 67 19.38 2.08 -4.34
CA ILE A 67 19.17 2.14 -2.89
C ILE A 67 20.30 2.98 -2.30
N TYR A 68 19.97 3.99 -1.52
CA TYR A 68 20.93 4.82 -0.80
C TYR A 68 20.82 4.56 0.70
N SER A 69 21.91 4.79 1.43
CA SER A 69 21.96 4.71 2.88
C SER A 69 22.77 5.84 3.48
N SER A 70 22.41 6.25 4.68
CA SER A 70 23.15 7.21 5.50
C SER A 70 23.53 6.55 6.84
N GLU A 71 24.76 6.78 7.29
CA GLU A 71 25.32 6.01 8.40
C GLU A 71 26.21 6.85 9.33
N HIS A 72 26.09 6.61 10.65
CA HIS A 72 26.97 7.25 11.61
C HIS A 72 28.32 6.56 11.68
N GLY A 73 29.41 7.32 11.48
CA GLY A 73 30.77 6.90 11.79
C GLY A 73 31.06 6.95 13.30
N PRO A 74 32.23 6.47 13.76
CA PRO A 74 32.55 6.39 15.19
C PRO A 74 32.76 7.76 15.83
N SER A 75 33.69 8.55 15.29
CA SER A 75 34.00 9.92 15.74
C SER A 75 34.32 10.90 14.60
N ASN A 76 34.38 10.34 13.39
CA ASN A 76 34.74 10.83 12.08
C ASN A 76 33.85 10.07 11.07
N ASP A 77 33.86 10.54 9.83
CA ASP A 77 33.38 9.81 8.65
C ASP A 77 31.97 9.23 8.82
N ASP A 78 31.00 10.10 9.09
CA ASP A 78 29.62 9.74 8.74
C ASP A 78 29.53 9.56 7.23
N GLU A 79 28.74 8.59 6.77
CA GLU A 79 28.77 8.16 5.37
C GLU A 79 27.43 8.33 4.67
N PHE A 80 27.50 8.53 3.35
CA PHE A 80 26.40 8.36 2.42
C PHE A 80 26.79 7.35 1.34
N ASN A 81 26.04 6.26 1.26
CA ASN A 81 26.38 5.04 0.53
C ASN A 81 25.35 4.74 -0.57
N ILE A 82 25.81 4.14 -1.68
CA ILE A 82 24.94 3.34 -2.56
C ILE A 82 24.95 1.90 -2.05
N LEU A 83 23.78 1.38 -1.71
CA LEU A 83 23.62 0.01 -1.25
C LEU A 83 23.50 -0.97 -2.44
N LEU A 84 24.49 -1.84 -2.53
CA LEU A 84 24.60 -2.94 -3.46
C LEU A 84 24.45 -4.30 -2.73
N PRO A 85 23.76 -5.28 -3.32
CA PRO A 85 23.62 -6.61 -2.75
C PRO A 85 24.96 -7.35 -2.71
N ASN A 86 25.17 -8.16 -1.67
CA ASN A 86 26.36 -8.98 -1.47
C ASN A 86 27.68 -8.19 -1.38
N ARG A 87 27.63 -7.02 -0.72
CA ARG A 87 28.78 -6.12 -0.59
C ARG A 87 29.14 -5.80 0.86
N ASN A 88 30.44 -5.55 1.06
CA ASN A 88 31.06 -5.14 2.31
C ASN A 88 31.28 -3.62 2.31
N TYR A 89 30.88 -2.94 3.37
CA TYR A 89 31.07 -1.49 3.57
C TYR A 89 32.22 -1.16 4.54
N GLY A 90 33.00 -2.17 4.93
CA GLY A 90 34.32 -1.98 5.52
C GLY A 90 34.37 -1.88 7.04
N TRP A 91 33.33 -1.36 7.71
CA TRP A 91 33.34 -1.20 9.17
C TRP A 91 33.62 -2.53 9.91
N PRO A 92 34.52 -2.57 10.91
CA PRO A 92 35.29 -1.46 11.48
C PRO A 92 36.70 -1.27 10.91
N ASN A 93 37.06 -2.04 9.87
CA ASN A 93 38.42 -2.01 9.34
C ASN A 93 38.67 -0.83 8.39
N VAL A 94 37.59 -0.18 7.96
CA VAL A 94 37.59 1.01 7.10
C VAL A 94 36.55 1.97 7.66
N GLU A 95 36.94 3.24 7.80
CA GLU A 95 36.09 4.35 8.20
C GLU A 95 36.03 5.36 7.05
N GLY A 96 34.88 5.48 6.37
CA GLY A 96 34.77 6.32 5.19
C GLY A 96 35.49 5.73 3.97
N PHE A 97 36.43 6.48 3.42
CA PHE A 97 37.17 6.10 2.21
C PHE A 97 38.39 5.21 2.52
N CYS A 98 38.79 4.36 1.59
CA CYS A 98 39.98 3.50 1.67
C CYS A 98 41.26 4.34 1.51
N ASN A 99 41.64 5.10 2.54
CA ASN A 99 42.64 6.16 2.41
C ASN A 99 43.95 5.93 3.18
N THR A 100 43.96 5.00 4.15
CA THR A 100 45.19 4.56 4.83
C THR A 100 45.77 3.28 4.18
N THR A 101 47.04 2.96 4.48
CA THR A 101 47.67 1.74 3.98
C THR A 101 46.96 0.46 4.48
N SER A 102 46.53 0.45 5.73
CA SER A 102 45.77 -0.67 6.32
C SER A 102 44.40 -0.82 5.66
N GLU A 103 43.68 0.27 5.47
CA GLU A 103 42.37 0.25 4.81
C GLU A 103 42.48 -0.19 3.35
N ASN A 104 43.44 0.34 2.60
CA ASN A 104 43.66 -0.09 1.21
C ASN A 104 43.92 -1.59 1.10
N THR A 105 44.68 -2.15 2.06
CA THR A 105 44.92 -3.59 2.14
C THR A 105 43.62 -4.35 2.40
N PHE A 106 42.82 -3.89 3.37
CA PHE A 106 41.54 -4.51 3.71
C PHE A 106 40.51 -4.39 2.57
N CYS A 107 40.37 -3.21 1.97
CA CYS A 107 39.46 -2.92 0.88
C CYS A 107 39.75 -3.80 -0.34
N THR A 108 41.03 -3.95 -0.70
CA THR A 108 41.44 -4.81 -1.81
C THR A 108 41.12 -6.28 -1.51
N ALA A 109 41.41 -6.74 -0.29
CA ALA A 109 41.19 -8.13 0.11
C ALA A 109 39.69 -8.49 0.25
N ASN A 110 38.85 -7.55 0.65
CA ASN A 110 37.44 -7.79 0.99
C ASN A 110 36.46 -7.14 0.00
N ASN A 111 36.97 -6.55 -1.08
CA ASN A 111 36.19 -5.90 -2.12
C ASN A 111 35.19 -4.89 -1.52
N VAL A 112 35.70 -3.99 -0.68
CA VAL A 112 34.89 -2.98 0.03
C VAL A 112 34.30 -1.99 -0.97
N VAL A 113 33.08 -1.54 -0.69
CA VAL A 113 32.42 -0.44 -1.40
C VAL A 113 32.66 0.83 -0.59
N GLU A 114 33.28 1.82 -1.23
CA GLU A 114 33.47 3.15 -0.62
C GLU A 114 32.17 3.98 -0.68
N PRO A 115 31.98 4.91 0.28
CA PRO A 115 30.85 5.81 0.26
C PRO A 115 30.93 6.82 -0.89
N LEU A 116 29.78 7.40 -1.27
CA LEU A 116 29.73 8.54 -2.18
C LEU A 116 30.18 9.85 -1.52
N ALA A 117 29.98 9.96 -0.20
CA ALA A 117 30.45 11.08 0.61
C ALA A 117 30.72 10.63 2.03
N ALA A 118 31.69 11.28 2.67
CA ALA A 118 31.98 11.12 4.08
C ALA A 118 32.14 12.50 4.75
N TRP A 119 31.70 12.65 6.01
CA TRP A 119 31.78 13.91 6.75
C TRP A 119 32.55 13.77 8.07
N THR A 120 33.61 14.58 8.19
CA THR A 120 34.43 14.72 9.39
C THR A 120 34.57 16.19 9.77
N PRO A 121 34.27 16.61 11.02
CA PRO A 121 33.69 15.82 12.12
C PRO A 121 32.28 15.30 11.83
N THR A 122 31.83 14.28 12.57
CA THR A 122 30.49 13.69 12.37
C THR A 122 29.37 14.74 12.51
N VAL A 123 28.45 14.73 11.56
CA VAL A 123 27.22 15.53 11.54
C VAL A 123 26.01 14.76 12.10
N ALA A 124 26.19 13.47 12.36
CA ALA A 124 25.21 12.44 12.70
C ALA A 124 24.05 12.38 11.70
N VAL A 125 24.37 11.95 10.47
CA VAL A 125 23.41 11.73 9.36
C VAL A 125 22.27 10.78 9.74
N CYS A 126 21.06 11.02 9.26
CA CYS A 126 19.92 10.14 9.59
C CYS A 126 18.96 10.01 8.41
N GLY A 127 17.64 10.16 8.62
CA GLY A 127 16.66 9.95 7.55
C GLY A 127 17.04 10.67 6.27
N ILE A 128 16.89 9.94 5.17
CA ILE A 128 17.12 10.41 3.80
C ILE A 128 15.90 10.07 2.96
N ASP A 129 15.63 10.91 1.97
CA ASP A 129 14.62 10.62 0.96
C ASP A 129 15.03 11.20 -0.39
N TYR A 130 14.51 10.63 -1.47
CA TYR A 130 14.83 11.01 -2.83
C TYR A 130 13.80 12.00 -3.38
N TYR A 131 14.27 13.18 -3.78
CA TYR A 131 13.43 14.21 -4.38
C TYR A 131 13.64 14.27 -5.89
N ASN A 132 12.56 14.06 -6.63
CA ASN A 132 12.55 14.13 -8.09
C ASN A 132 11.18 14.62 -8.58
N HIS A 133 10.68 15.69 -7.97
CA HIS A 133 9.33 16.22 -8.21
C HIS A 133 9.39 17.66 -8.74
N PRO A 134 8.52 18.05 -9.70
CA PRO A 134 8.53 19.41 -10.29
C PRO A 134 8.09 20.53 -9.34
N ALA A 135 7.55 20.21 -8.17
CA ALA A 135 7.09 21.21 -7.20
C ALA A 135 8.22 22.12 -6.70
N ILE A 136 9.43 21.57 -6.52
CA ILE A 136 10.63 22.32 -6.15
C ILE A 136 11.73 21.94 -7.14
N PRO A 137 11.77 22.57 -8.33
CA PRO A 137 12.69 22.21 -9.41
C PRO A 137 14.17 22.21 -9.02
N GLU A 138 14.56 23.06 -8.06
CA GLU A 138 15.92 23.18 -7.55
C GLU A 138 16.40 21.92 -6.82
N TRP A 139 15.46 21.07 -6.39
CA TRP A 139 15.73 19.80 -5.68
C TRP A 139 15.61 18.58 -6.59
N GLN A 140 15.33 18.76 -7.88
CA GLN A 140 15.25 17.65 -8.83
C GLN A 140 16.50 16.76 -8.76
N ASN A 141 16.30 15.44 -8.82
CA ASN A 141 17.34 14.42 -8.74
C ASN A 141 18.30 14.63 -7.55
N SER A 142 17.75 14.76 -6.36
CA SER A 142 18.53 14.99 -5.14
C SER A 142 18.17 14.02 -4.03
N ILE A 143 19.12 13.78 -3.14
CA ILE A 143 18.84 13.20 -1.83
C ILE A 143 18.69 14.33 -0.83
N LEU A 144 17.58 14.33 -0.11
CA LEU A 144 17.35 15.20 1.02
C LEU A 144 17.76 14.45 2.28
N MET A 145 18.47 15.12 3.18
CA MET A 145 19.08 14.48 4.35
C MET A 145 18.88 15.31 5.61
N ALA A 146 18.42 14.65 6.68
CA ALA A 146 18.39 15.20 8.02
C ALA A 146 19.68 14.86 8.80
N ASN A 147 20.13 15.79 9.64
CA ASN A 147 21.32 15.62 10.49
C ASN A 147 21.04 15.98 11.94
N LEU A 148 21.55 15.16 12.86
CA LEU A 148 21.27 15.25 14.29
C LEU A 148 22.27 16.12 15.05
N LYS A 149 23.59 15.92 14.88
CA LYS A 149 24.65 16.48 15.74
C LYS A 149 25.16 17.83 15.24
N ALA A 150 25.26 18.00 13.93
CA ALA A 150 25.44 19.29 13.28
C ALA A 150 24.12 19.63 12.57
N PRO A 151 23.12 20.15 13.30
CA PRO A 151 21.75 20.35 12.84
C PRO A 151 21.68 21.00 11.47
N SER A 152 21.27 20.20 10.49
CA SER A 152 21.14 20.67 9.13
C SER A 152 20.16 19.81 8.35
N PHE A 153 19.38 20.47 7.50
CA PHE A 153 18.64 19.82 6.42
C PHE A 153 19.39 20.11 5.13
N LYS A 154 19.87 19.06 4.46
CA LYS A 154 20.77 19.18 3.31
C LYS A 154 20.14 18.61 2.05
N GLN A 155 20.54 19.19 0.92
CA GLN A 155 20.38 18.64 -0.42
C GLN A 155 21.73 18.09 -0.89
N LEU A 156 21.75 16.84 -1.33
CA LEU A 156 22.81 16.24 -2.13
C LEU A 156 22.29 16.11 -3.56
N GLN A 157 22.68 17.03 -4.45
CA GLN A 157 22.30 16.98 -5.84
C GLN A 157 23.13 15.91 -6.55
N LEU A 158 22.44 14.96 -7.19
CA LEU A 158 23.09 13.84 -7.86
C LEU A 158 23.41 14.17 -9.32
N ASP A 159 24.40 13.47 -9.87
CA ASP A 159 24.62 13.42 -11.31
C ASP A 159 23.47 12.69 -12.04
N GLN A 160 23.49 12.73 -13.37
CA GLN A 160 22.43 12.11 -14.18
C GLN A 160 22.29 10.59 -13.94
N ALA A 161 23.39 9.91 -13.60
CA ALA A 161 23.39 8.48 -13.33
C ALA A 161 22.90 8.13 -11.91
N GLY A 162 22.82 9.12 -11.01
CA GLY A 162 22.52 8.90 -9.59
C GLY A 162 23.69 8.29 -8.82
N THR A 163 24.88 8.25 -9.41
CA THR A 163 26.07 7.55 -8.86
C THR A 163 27.15 8.49 -8.36
N GLY A 164 26.94 9.80 -8.48
CA GLY A 164 27.85 10.82 -7.96
C GLY A 164 27.09 12.02 -7.42
N ILE A 165 27.73 12.79 -6.54
CA ILE A 165 27.21 14.05 -5.99
C ILE A 165 27.86 15.21 -6.74
N VAL A 166 27.06 16.08 -7.34
CA VAL A 166 27.53 17.26 -8.08
C VAL A 166 27.44 18.55 -7.26
N ALA A 167 26.60 18.59 -6.23
CA ALA A 167 26.53 19.70 -5.28
C ALA A 167 25.97 19.27 -3.93
N GLU A 168 26.49 19.83 -2.85
CA GLU A 168 25.91 19.78 -1.51
C GLU A 168 25.42 21.18 -1.12
N ARG A 169 24.19 21.29 -0.60
CA ARG A 169 23.64 22.56 -0.10
C ARG A 169 22.96 22.36 1.24
N ASN A 170 23.27 23.23 2.21
CA ASN A 170 22.47 23.34 3.43
C ASN A 170 21.23 24.19 3.15
N ILE A 171 20.05 23.60 3.27
CA ILE A 171 18.76 24.31 3.10
C ILE A 171 18.44 25.07 4.39
N VAL A 172 18.61 24.41 5.54
CA VAL A 172 18.45 25.01 6.88
C VAL A 172 19.55 24.49 7.79
N ASN A 173 20.10 25.36 8.64
CA ASN A 173 21.10 25.02 9.66
C ASN A 173 20.70 25.59 11.02
N TYR A 174 20.79 24.79 12.08
CA TYR A 174 20.57 25.16 13.49
C TYR A 174 19.20 25.76 13.87
N THR A 175 18.34 26.10 12.92
CA THR A 175 17.05 26.77 13.18
C THR A 175 16.08 25.92 14.00
N PHE A 176 16.05 24.61 13.77
CA PHE A 176 15.07 23.70 14.38
C PHE A 176 15.69 22.68 15.33
N GLY A 177 16.98 22.84 15.65
CA GLY A 177 17.72 21.85 16.43
C GLY A 177 17.88 20.53 15.67
N ARG A 178 17.94 19.42 16.40
CA ARG A 178 18.22 18.08 15.89
C ARG A 178 17.12 17.65 14.91
N LEU A 179 17.50 17.21 13.71
CA LEU A 179 16.57 16.67 12.71
C LEU A 179 16.79 15.15 12.60
N ARG A 180 15.71 14.37 12.48
CA ARG A 180 15.73 12.90 12.55
C ARG A 180 15.37 12.22 11.24
N ASP A 181 14.33 12.72 10.58
CA ASP A 181 13.76 12.04 9.44
C ASP A 181 13.27 13.04 8.40
N VAL A 182 13.20 12.59 7.15
CA VAL A 182 12.64 13.32 6.02
C VAL A 182 11.76 12.39 5.19
N CYS A 183 10.62 12.90 4.75
CA CYS A 183 9.68 12.20 3.87
C CYS A 183 9.19 13.14 2.78
N VAL A 184 9.27 12.70 1.52
CA VAL A 184 8.75 13.40 0.35
C VAL A 184 7.39 12.83 0.01
N ALA A 185 6.36 13.67 0.09
CA ALA A 185 5.00 13.28 -0.28
C ALA A 185 4.83 13.22 -1.81
N PRO A 186 3.86 12.43 -2.33
CA PRO A 186 3.61 12.31 -3.77
C PRO A 186 3.27 13.64 -4.46
N ASP A 187 2.74 14.62 -3.73
CA ASP A 187 2.43 15.96 -4.23
C ASP A 187 3.62 16.93 -4.23
N GLY A 188 4.80 16.47 -3.79
CA GLY A 188 6.05 17.22 -3.77
C GLY A 188 6.30 18.01 -2.49
N ARG A 189 5.42 17.93 -1.48
CA ARG A 189 5.71 18.45 -0.13
C ARG A 189 6.79 17.61 0.54
N VAL A 190 7.56 18.24 1.43
CA VAL A 190 8.60 17.57 2.21
C VAL A 190 8.31 17.74 3.69
N PHE A 191 8.31 16.65 4.43
CA PHE A 191 8.10 16.61 5.87
C PHE A 191 9.41 16.26 6.57
N ILE A 192 9.71 16.94 7.68
CA ILE A 192 10.94 16.73 8.46
C ILE A 192 10.57 16.57 9.93
N ALA A 193 11.08 15.53 10.58
CA ALA A 193 10.90 15.32 12.02
C ALA A 193 12.07 15.92 12.82
N THR A 194 11.77 16.66 13.90
CA THR A 194 12.79 17.08 14.88
C THR A 194 13.02 15.99 15.93
N SER A 195 14.13 16.08 16.67
CA SER A 195 14.52 15.11 17.72
C SER A 195 15.25 15.79 18.89
N ASN A 196 14.74 16.94 19.32
CA ASN A 196 15.28 17.75 20.41
C ASN A 196 14.98 17.14 21.79
N GLN A 197 13.92 16.34 21.93
CA GLN A 197 13.57 15.69 23.18
C GLN A 197 14.31 14.36 23.44
N ASP A 198 15.25 13.96 22.57
CA ASP A 198 16.02 12.72 22.74
C ASP A 198 17.13 12.80 23.82
N GLY A 199 17.15 13.88 24.59
CA GLY A 199 18.12 14.15 25.65
C GLY A 199 19.45 14.74 25.18
N ARG A 200 19.74 14.78 23.87
CA ARG A 200 21.03 15.26 23.35
C ARG A 200 21.06 16.75 23.03
N ALA A 201 19.90 17.42 22.97
CA ALA A 201 19.82 18.87 22.77
C ALA A 201 19.75 19.68 24.07
N ALA A 202 19.70 19.05 25.26
CA ALA A 202 19.42 19.74 26.52
C ALA A 202 20.45 20.82 26.94
N SER A 203 21.65 20.79 26.35
CA SER A 203 22.69 21.79 26.58
C SER A 203 22.72 22.91 25.54
N TRP A 204 21.87 22.83 24.51
CA TRP A 204 21.85 23.80 23.42
C TRP A 204 20.95 24.98 23.77
N ALA A 205 21.44 26.19 23.50
CA ALA A 205 20.65 27.39 23.73
C ALA A 205 19.35 27.33 22.91
N GLY A 206 18.21 27.37 23.60
CA GLY A 206 16.88 27.38 22.97
C GLY A 206 16.29 26.00 22.67
N PHE A 207 16.92 24.89 23.09
CA PHE A 207 16.39 23.53 22.90
C PHE A 207 16.48 22.67 24.18
N PRO A 208 15.53 21.73 24.37
CA PRO A 208 14.28 21.61 23.63
C PRO A 208 13.33 22.79 23.90
N GLN A 209 12.51 23.15 22.91
CA GLN A 209 11.40 24.07 23.09
C GLN A 209 10.21 23.32 23.74
N PRO A 210 9.30 24.01 24.45
CA PRO A 210 8.13 23.38 25.08
C PRO A 210 7.23 22.61 24.10
N ASP A 211 7.26 22.97 22.81
CA ASP A 211 6.48 22.37 21.74
C ASP A 211 7.32 21.49 20.79
N ASP A 212 8.57 21.19 21.13
CA ASP A 212 9.28 20.06 20.49
C ASP A 212 8.62 18.74 20.90
N ASP A 213 8.76 17.64 20.17
CA ASP A 213 9.27 17.56 18.80
C ASP A 213 8.17 17.87 17.77
N LYS A 214 8.58 18.28 16.57
CA LYS A 214 7.72 18.81 15.51
C LYS A 214 7.87 18.02 14.22
N ILE A 215 6.79 17.97 13.44
CA ILE A 215 6.83 17.65 12.02
C ILE A 215 6.74 18.97 11.25
N LEU A 216 7.84 19.35 10.61
CA LEU A 216 7.94 20.54 9.78
C LEU A 216 7.50 20.19 8.36
N GLN A 217 6.68 21.04 7.74
CA GLN A 217 6.29 20.89 6.34
C GLN A 217 6.95 21.98 5.49
N LEU A 218 7.71 21.58 4.47
CA LEU A 218 8.23 22.43 3.41
C LEU A 218 7.42 22.21 2.13
N ARG A 219 7.09 23.31 1.46
CA ARG A 219 6.40 23.29 0.17
C ARG A 219 6.74 24.53 -0.63
N ASN A 220 6.66 24.42 -1.96
CA ASN A 220 6.55 25.59 -2.81
C ASN A 220 5.10 26.10 -2.75
N PRO A 221 4.83 27.31 -2.22
CA PRO A 221 3.48 27.85 -2.15
C PRO A 221 2.86 28.12 -3.54
N ASP A 222 3.68 28.27 -4.57
CA ASP A 222 3.25 28.52 -5.94
C ASP A 222 2.96 27.21 -6.70
N TRP A 223 3.30 26.06 -6.13
CA TRP A 223 2.95 24.75 -6.67
C TRP A 223 1.60 24.28 -6.10
N MET A 224 0.59 24.27 -6.95
CA MET A 224 -0.77 23.81 -6.63
C MET A 224 -1.13 22.66 -7.57
N PRO A 225 -0.88 21.39 -7.19
CA PRO A 225 -1.28 20.26 -8.00
C PRO A 225 -2.81 20.13 -7.99
N THR A 226 -3.38 19.64 -9.08
CA THR A 226 -4.80 19.31 -9.11
C THR A 226 -5.03 18.05 -8.28
N LEU A 227 -5.76 18.17 -7.18
CA LEU A 227 -6.09 17.06 -6.29
C LEU A 227 -7.39 16.40 -6.76
N PRO A 228 -7.52 15.06 -6.62
CA PRO A 228 -8.76 14.39 -6.97
C PRO A 228 -9.88 14.84 -6.03
N GLN A 229 -11.11 14.85 -6.54
CA GLN A 229 -12.31 15.07 -5.73
C GLN A 229 -13.25 13.90 -5.94
N ALA A 230 -13.44 13.07 -4.92
CA ALA A 230 -14.26 11.88 -5.00
C ALA A 230 -15.76 12.23 -4.97
N ASN A 231 -16.54 11.69 -5.90
CA ASN A 231 -17.98 11.81 -5.90
C ASN A 231 -18.63 10.68 -6.70
N PHE A 232 -19.88 10.34 -6.39
CA PHE A 232 -20.64 9.36 -7.16
C PHE A 232 -22.15 9.55 -7.09
N ALA A 233 -22.85 8.88 -8.00
CA ALA A 233 -24.29 8.65 -7.93
C ALA A 233 -24.57 7.14 -7.98
N PHE A 234 -25.79 6.75 -7.62
CA PHE A 234 -26.23 5.35 -7.70
C PHE A 234 -27.68 5.26 -8.14
N GLU A 235 -28.00 4.18 -8.83
CA GLU A 235 -29.36 3.79 -9.19
C GLU A 235 -29.60 2.35 -8.73
N ASP A 236 -30.56 2.16 -7.82
CA ASP A 236 -31.01 0.85 -7.36
C ASP A 236 -32.15 0.34 -8.22
N SER A 237 -32.00 -0.87 -8.73
CA SER A 237 -33.05 -1.63 -9.40
C SER A 237 -33.10 -3.05 -8.83
N CYS A 238 -33.92 -3.27 -7.82
CA CYS A 238 -34.18 -4.62 -7.30
C CYS A 238 -32.88 -5.33 -6.84
N LEU A 239 -32.13 -4.72 -5.92
CA LEU A 239 -30.83 -5.19 -5.40
C LEU A 239 -29.65 -5.09 -6.38
N LEU A 240 -29.88 -4.86 -7.67
CA LEU A 240 -28.85 -4.51 -8.65
C LEU A 240 -28.63 -3.00 -8.58
N VAL A 241 -27.47 -2.59 -8.08
CA VAL A 241 -27.10 -1.18 -7.98
C VAL A 241 -26.06 -0.84 -9.04
N HIS A 242 -26.39 0.14 -9.87
CA HIS A 242 -25.45 0.75 -10.82
C HIS A 242 -24.84 1.99 -10.18
N PHE A 243 -23.52 2.01 -10.04
CA PHE A 243 -22.78 3.17 -9.54
C PHE A 243 -22.19 3.97 -10.70
N THR A 244 -22.38 5.28 -10.66
CA THR A 244 -21.79 6.22 -11.61
C THR A 244 -20.74 7.06 -10.90
N ASN A 245 -19.49 6.96 -11.35
CA ASN A 245 -18.42 7.82 -10.86
C ASN A 245 -18.63 9.26 -11.36
N LEU A 246 -18.59 10.21 -10.42
CA LEU A 246 -18.67 11.65 -10.69
C LEU A 246 -17.41 12.38 -10.19
N SER A 247 -16.34 11.63 -9.93
CA SER A 247 -15.10 12.19 -9.39
C SER A 247 -14.40 13.08 -10.41
N ALA A 248 -13.75 14.13 -9.94
CA ALA A 248 -12.91 15.01 -10.74
C ALA A 248 -11.43 14.70 -10.50
N ASP A 249 -10.59 14.95 -11.51
CA ASP A 249 -9.12 14.93 -11.42
C ASP A 249 -8.51 13.63 -10.88
N ALA A 250 -9.21 12.51 -11.09
CA ALA A 250 -8.82 11.18 -10.66
C ALA A 250 -8.60 10.26 -11.87
N THR A 251 -7.65 9.34 -11.75
CA THR A 251 -7.28 8.36 -12.78
C THR A 251 -7.46 6.91 -12.33
N SER A 252 -7.75 6.68 -11.05
CA SER A 252 -7.99 5.35 -10.48
C SER A 252 -9.05 5.39 -9.39
N PHE A 253 -9.78 4.28 -9.24
CA PHE A 253 -10.96 4.18 -8.39
C PHE A 253 -10.95 2.89 -7.58
N SER A 254 -11.36 2.96 -6.32
CA SER A 254 -11.58 1.80 -5.47
C SER A 254 -12.89 1.95 -4.72
N TRP A 255 -13.80 1.00 -4.95
CA TRP A 255 -15.12 0.97 -4.35
C TRP A 255 -15.17 -0.04 -3.22
N SER A 256 -15.85 0.32 -2.14
CA SER A 256 -16.34 -0.61 -1.11
C SER A 256 -17.85 -0.53 -1.06
N PHE A 257 -18.54 -1.64 -1.27
CA PHE A 257 -20.00 -1.69 -1.32
C PHE A 257 -20.67 -1.79 0.07
N GLY A 258 -19.87 -1.69 1.15
CA GLY A 258 -20.36 -1.68 2.53
C GLY A 258 -20.66 -3.06 3.12
N ASN A 259 -20.34 -4.14 2.41
CA ASN A 259 -20.59 -5.54 2.81
C ASN A 259 -19.35 -6.43 2.70
N GLY A 260 -18.15 -5.84 2.67
CA GLY A 260 -16.88 -6.53 2.51
C GLY A 260 -16.46 -6.81 1.06
N TYR A 261 -17.31 -6.48 0.08
CA TYR A 261 -17.00 -6.56 -1.34
C TYR A 261 -16.73 -5.17 -1.94
N GLY A 262 -16.04 -5.15 -3.08
CA GLY A 262 -15.62 -3.92 -3.73
C GLY A 262 -15.35 -4.10 -5.23
N SER A 263 -14.87 -3.03 -5.88
CA SER A 263 -14.51 -3.03 -7.30
C SER A 263 -13.44 -1.98 -7.60
N LEU A 264 -12.65 -2.21 -8.65
CA LEU A 264 -11.71 -1.23 -9.21
C LEU A 264 -12.22 -0.62 -10.52
N SER A 265 -13.39 -1.05 -10.99
CA SER A 265 -14.01 -0.47 -12.18
C SER A 265 -14.48 0.96 -11.91
N GLU A 266 -14.37 1.83 -12.90
CA GLU A 266 -14.81 3.23 -12.78
C GLU A 266 -16.31 3.33 -12.47
N ASN A 267 -17.16 2.64 -13.24
CA ASN A 267 -18.62 2.61 -13.06
C ASN A 267 -19.09 1.19 -12.78
N PRO A 268 -18.96 0.67 -11.54
CA PRO A 268 -19.28 -0.71 -11.25
C PRO A 268 -20.79 -0.92 -11.16
N THR A 269 -21.19 -2.17 -11.39
CA THR A 269 -22.52 -2.67 -11.09
C THR A 269 -22.40 -3.80 -10.09
N TYR A 270 -23.21 -3.79 -9.03
CA TYR A 270 -23.15 -4.78 -7.96
C TYR A 270 -24.53 -5.26 -7.54
N ILE A 271 -24.66 -6.57 -7.29
CA ILE A 271 -25.92 -7.18 -6.82
C ILE A 271 -25.78 -7.50 -5.34
N TYR A 272 -26.63 -6.88 -4.52
CA TYR A 272 -26.72 -7.17 -3.09
C TYR A 272 -27.54 -8.44 -2.83
N SER A 273 -27.10 -9.25 -1.87
CA SER A 273 -27.82 -10.48 -1.49
C SER A 273 -29.05 -10.23 -0.63
N GLN A 274 -29.08 -9.10 0.08
CA GLN A 274 -30.17 -8.70 0.96
C GLN A 274 -30.49 -7.22 0.76
N PRO A 275 -31.75 -6.80 0.94
CA PRO A 275 -32.09 -5.39 1.04
C PRO A 275 -31.54 -4.83 2.36
N GLY A 276 -31.30 -3.52 2.38
CA GLY A 276 -30.77 -2.83 3.56
C GLY A 276 -30.04 -1.54 3.21
N THR A 277 -29.54 -0.86 4.22
CA THR A 277 -28.69 0.32 4.03
C THR A 277 -27.24 -0.08 4.17
N TYR A 278 -26.45 0.26 3.15
CA TYR A 278 -25.01 -0.01 3.10
C TYR A 278 -24.24 1.30 3.04
N THR A 279 -23.15 1.41 3.80
CA THR A 279 -22.21 2.52 3.66
C THR A 279 -21.29 2.21 2.49
N VAL A 280 -21.60 2.79 1.33
CA VAL A 280 -20.78 2.64 0.12
C VAL A 280 -19.74 3.75 0.10
N GLN A 281 -18.50 3.37 -0.18
CA GLN A 281 -17.35 4.26 -0.25
C GLN A 281 -16.70 4.20 -1.64
N LEU A 282 -16.30 5.37 -2.14
CA LEU A 282 -15.45 5.52 -3.31
C LEU A 282 -14.17 6.25 -2.88
N ILE A 283 -13.03 5.65 -3.18
CA ILE A 283 -11.71 6.29 -3.16
C ILE A 283 -11.36 6.63 -4.61
N ALA A 284 -11.14 7.91 -4.88
CA ALA A 284 -10.70 8.41 -6.19
C ALA A 284 -9.29 8.97 -6.05
N ALA A 285 -8.37 8.53 -6.90
CA ALA A 285 -6.94 8.80 -6.76
C ALA A 285 -6.30 9.27 -8.06
N ASN A 286 -5.27 10.09 -7.94
CA ASN A 286 -4.34 10.42 -9.01
C ASN A 286 -2.89 10.26 -8.51
N GLN A 287 -1.90 10.66 -9.31
CA GLN A 287 -0.49 10.51 -8.95
C GLN A 287 -0.05 11.31 -7.70
N TYR A 288 -0.83 12.32 -7.28
CA TYR A 288 -0.47 13.23 -6.19
C TYR A 288 -1.19 12.92 -4.89
N ALA A 289 -2.44 12.45 -4.94
CA ALA A 289 -3.27 12.25 -3.76
C ALA A 289 -4.44 11.29 -4.01
N GLU A 290 -5.14 10.97 -2.93
CA GLU A 290 -6.42 10.27 -2.93
C GLU A 290 -7.44 11.12 -2.19
N ASP A 291 -8.69 11.09 -2.65
CA ASP A 291 -9.84 11.64 -1.95
C ASP A 291 -10.88 10.53 -1.75
N THR A 292 -11.64 10.62 -0.66
CA THR A 292 -12.57 9.56 -0.24
C THR A 292 -13.92 10.14 0.10
N ILE A 293 -14.97 9.55 -0.48
CA ILE A 293 -16.35 9.89 -0.16
C ILE A 293 -17.16 8.64 0.20
N SER A 294 -18.10 8.79 1.13
CA SER A 294 -18.99 7.72 1.55
C SER A 294 -20.44 8.19 1.56
N PHE A 295 -21.35 7.41 0.98
CA PHE A 295 -22.80 7.62 1.07
C PHE A 295 -23.51 6.41 1.68
N SER A 296 -24.61 6.68 2.38
CA SER A 296 -25.56 5.64 2.79
C SER A 296 -26.47 5.31 1.62
N VAL A 297 -26.28 4.13 1.04
CA VAL A 297 -27.06 3.60 -0.08
C VAL A 297 -28.12 2.65 0.46
N THR A 298 -29.39 3.03 0.32
CA THR A 298 -30.51 2.16 0.67
C THR A 298 -30.86 1.30 -0.54
N VAL A 299 -30.64 -0.01 -0.39
CA VAL A 299 -30.94 -1.02 -1.39
C VAL A 299 -32.30 -1.63 -1.07
N SER A 300 -33.24 -1.47 -2.00
CA SER A 300 -34.63 -1.81 -1.82
C SER A 300 -34.86 -3.30 -2.03
N GLU A 301 -35.78 -3.87 -1.26
CA GLU A 301 -36.25 -5.21 -1.58
C GLU A 301 -36.96 -5.21 -2.93
N CYS A 302 -36.71 -6.25 -3.71
CA CYS A 302 -37.41 -6.45 -4.95
C CYS A 302 -38.83 -6.94 -4.70
N PHE A 303 -39.82 -6.12 -5.06
CA PHE A 303 -41.23 -6.47 -4.93
C PHE A 303 -41.80 -6.86 -6.29
N LEU A 304 -42.14 -8.15 -6.46
CA LEU A 304 -42.88 -8.64 -7.62
C LEU A 304 -44.31 -9.02 -7.20
N PRO A 305 -45.34 -8.30 -7.68
CA PRO A 305 -46.73 -8.67 -7.42
C PRO A 305 -47.02 -10.12 -7.86
N GLY A 306 -47.53 -10.94 -6.94
CA GLY A 306 -47.89 -12.34 -7.22
C GLY A 306 -46.74 -13.35 -7.09
N ILE A 307 -45.53 -12.92 -6.72
CA ILE A 307 -44.39 -13.78 -6.37
C ILE A 307 -43.99 -13.40 -4.95
N GLY A 308 -44.49 -14.15 -3.96
CA GLY A 308 -44.44 -13.77 -2.55
C GLY A 308 -43.02 -13.53 -2.05
N GLY A 309 -42.80 -12.40 -1.36
CA GLY A 309 -41.62 -12.16 -0.55
C GLY A 309 -41.68 -12.95 0.76
N ALA A 310 -40.60 -13.67 1.08
CA ALA A 310 -40.21 -14.23 2.38
C ALA A 310 -41.27 -14.95 3.28
N GLY A 311 -42.47 -15.26 2.79
CA GLY A 311 -43.60 -15.72 3.60
C GLY A 311 -44.11 -17.14 3.33
N ALA A 312 -43.48 -17.91 2.45
CA ALA A 312 -43.92 -19.29 2.19
C ALA A 312 -43.41 -20.24 3.29
N ILE A 313 -44.35 -21.00 3.88
CA ILE A 313 -44.14 -21.93 5.00
C ILE A 313 -43.16 -23.09 4.66
N SER A 314 -42.76 -23.23 3.39
CA SER A 314 -41.69 -24.13 2.92
C SER A 314 -41.10 -23.59 1.60
N PRO A 315 -40.00 -22.81 1.64
CA PRO A 315 -39.41 -22.22 0.44
C PRO A 315 -38.69 -23.24 -0.44
N ILE A 316 -38.43 -22.86 -1.70
CA ILE A 316 -37.47 -23.56 -2.55
C ILE A 316 -36.08 -23.31 -1.93
N LYS A 317 -35.30 -24.35 -1.63
CA LYS A 317 -33.90 -24.17 -1.25
C LYS A 317 -33.03 -24.21 -2.49
N ILE A 318 -32.11 -23.27 -2.60
CA ILE A 318 -31.22 -23.10 -3.75
C ILE A 318 -29.78 -23.15 -3.24
N TYR A 319 -28.97 -24.08 -3.73
CA TYR A 319 -27.57 -24.18 -3.34
C TYR A 319 -26.65 -24.44 -4.54
N PRO A 320 -25.65 -23.57 -4.81
CA PRO A 320 -25.40 -22.27 -4.18
C PRO A 320 -26.36 -21.17 -4.65
N ASN A 321 -26.51 -20.12 -3.83
CA ASN A 321 -27.15 -18.86 -4.17
C ASN A 321 -26.38 -17.73 -3.44
N PRO A 322 -25.58 -16.90 -4.11
CA PRO A 322 -25.54 -16.63 -5.56
C PRO A 322 -25.07 -17.79 -6.45
N LEU A 323 -25.60 -17.83 -7.66
CA LEU A 323 -25.37 -18.85 -8.69
C LEU A 323 -24.35 -18.37 -9.73
N THR A 324 -23.20 -19.03 -9.81
CA THR A 324 -22.18 -18.79 -10.86
C THR A 324 -22.20 -19.85 -11.97
N GLY A 325 -22.89 -20.97 -11.76
CA GLY A 325 -23.00 -22.08 -12.71
C GLY A 325 -24.30 -22.88 -12.52
N ASN A 326 -24.22 -24.01 -11.82
CA ASN A 326 -25.37 -24.86 -11.49
C ASN A 326 -25.78 -24.72 -10.02
N ALA A 327 -27.08 -24.84 -9.74
CA ALA A 327 -27.65 -24.91 -8.40
C ALA A 327 -28.52 -26.16 -8.25
N LEU A 328 -28.41 -26.81 -7.09
CA LEU A 328 -29.40 -27.77 -6.65
C LEU A 328 -30.62 -27.02 -6.12
N LEU A 329 -31.75 -27.24 -6.76
CA LEU A 329 -33.06 -26.84 -6.22
C LEU A 329 -33.61 -27.99 -5.39
N GLN A 330 -34.12 -27.68 -4.20
CA GLN A 330 -34.95 -28.57 -3.40
C GLN A 330 -36.27 -27.86 -3.10
N TYR A 331 -37.39 -28.51 -3.39
CA TYR A 331 -38.72 -27.92 -3.22
C TYR A 331 -39.67 -28.90 -2.51
N PRO A 332 -40.78 -28.42 -1.93
CA PRO A 332 -41.66 -29.30 -1.16
C PRO A 332 -42.24 -30.44 -2.02
N PRO A 333 -42.44 -31.66 -1.46
CA PRO A 333 -42.79 -32.84 -2.24
C PRO A 333 -44.07 -32.71 -3.08
N ASN A 334 -45.05 -31.94 -2.60
CA ASN A 334 -46.30 -31.66 -3.32
C ASN A 334 -46.09 -30.89 -4.64
N PHE A 335 -44.92 -30.26 -4.85
CA PHE A 335 -44.54 -29.56 -6.07
C PHE A 335 -43.72 -30.40 -7.07
N ALA A 336 -43.32 -31.64 -6.73
CA ALA A 336 -42.66 -32.54 -7.69
C ALA A 336 -43.52 -32.75 -8.94
N GLY A 337 -42.96 -32.68 -10.14
CA GLY A 337 -43.73 -32.70 -11.39
C GLY A 337 -44.48 -31.41 -11.72
N GLY A 338 -44.24 -30.32 -10.98
CA GLY A 338 -44.83 -29.01 -11.23
C GLY A 338 -44.16 -28.24 -12.38
N LEU A 339 -44.67 -27.06 -12.67
CA LEU A 339 -44.10 -26.13 -13.65
C LEU A 339 -43.18 -25.14 -12.92
N LEU A 340 -41.91 -25.08 -13.29
CA LEU A 340 -40.96 -24.06 -12.85
C LEU A 340 -40.90 -22.91 -13.86
N GLU A 341 -41.17 -21.70 -13.40
CA GLU A 341 -41.00 -20.45 -14.12
C GLU A 341 -39.81 -19.69 -13.50
N VAL A 342 -38.88 -19.24 -14.33
CA VAL A 342 -37.83 -18.28 -13.95
C VAL A 342 -38.30 -16.91 -14.40
N VAL A 343 -38.48 -16.02 -13.43
CA VAL A 343 -39.02 -14.68 -13.63
C VAL A 343 -37.91 -13.67 -13.35
N ASP A 344 -37.68 -12.72 -14.26
CA ASP A 344 -36.70 -11.66 -14.03
C ASP A 344 -37.21 -10.61 -13.03
N ALA A 345 -36.31 -9.70 -12.62
CA ALA A 345 -36.62 -8.57 -11.75
C ALA A 345 -37.74 -7.63 -12.27
N GLY A 346 -38.05 -7.67 -13.57
CA GLY A 346 -39.15 -6.92 -14.18
C GLY A 346 -40.49 -7.67 -14.17
N GLY A 347 -40.54 -8.89 -13.64
CA GLY A 347 -41.74 -9.72 -13.61
C GLY A 347 -41.99 -10.52 -14.89
N LYS A 348 -41.08 -10.48 -15.87
CA LYS A 348 -41.20 -11.25 -17.11
C LYS A 348 -40.67 -12.66 -16.90
N THR A 349 -41.44 -13.66 -17.33
CA THR A 349 -40.95 -15.05 -17.37
C THR A 349 -39.92 -15.19 -18.49
N VAL A 350 -38.68 -15.50 -18.12
CA VAL A 350 -37.54 -15.66 -19.05
C VAL A 350 -37.26 -17.12 -19.38
N ARG A 351 -37.75 -18.05 -18.54
CA ARG A 351 -37.59 -19.49 -18.78
C ARG A 351 -38.71 -20.29 -18.12
N THR A 352 -39.11 -21.38 -18.74
CA THR A 352 -40.10 -22.32 -18.20
C THR A 352 -39.60 -23.76 -18.35
N LEU A 353 -39.74 -24.57 -17.30
CA LEU A 353 -39.28 -25.96 -17.25
C LEU A 353 -40.33 -26.84 -16.55
N ASN A 354 -40.52 -28.06 -17.02
CA ASN A 354 -41.27 -29.08 -16.27
C ASN A 354 -40.31 -29.76 -15.28
N LEU A 355 -40.71 -29.82 -14.01
CA LEU A 355 -39.92 -30.49 -12.97
C LEU A 355 -40.09 -32.01 -13.04
N PRO A 356 -39.07 -32.79 -12.60
CA PRO A 356 -39.20 -34.24 -12.47
C PRO A 356 -40.17 -34.62 -11.35
N GLN A 357 -40.62 -35.87 -11.34
CA GLN A 357 -41.31 -36.50 -10.18
C GLN A 357 -40.32 -36.80 -9.04
N ALA A 358 -39.46 -35.84 -8.72
CA ALA A 358 -38.48 -35.87 -7.65
C ALA A 358 -38.51 -34.53 -6.91
N GLU A 359 -38.04 -34.51 -5.65
CA GLU A 359 -38.02 -33.32 -4.79
C GLU A 359 -36.83 -32.39 -5.07
N THR A 360 -35.94 -32.80 -5.97
CA THR A 360 -34.75 -32.07 -6.34
C THR A 360 -34.60 -31.93 -7.86
N PHE A 361 -33.97 -30.83 -8.27
CA PHE A 361 -33.67 -30.54 -9.66
C PHE A 361 -32.33 -29.81 -9.78
N ASN A 362 -31.45 -30.27 -10.66
CA ASN A 362 -30.21 -29.57 -10.96
C ASN A 362 -30.49 -28.46 -11.98
N PHE A 363 -30.53 -27.22 -11.50
CA PHE A 363 -30.79 -26.05 -12.30
C PHE A 363 -29.50 -25.46 -12.84
N ASN A 364 -29.43 -25.27 -14.16
CA ASN A 364 -28.30 -24.60 -14.80
C ASN A 364 -28.67 -23.14 -15.11
N LYS A 365 -27.77 -22.19 -14.81
CA LYS A 365 -27.90 -20.78 -15.18
C LYS A 365 -27.95 -20.48 -16.68
N ASP A 366 -27.67 -21.44 -17.56
CA ASP A 366 -27.56 -21.25 -19.02
C ASP A 366 -28.54 -20.19 -19.55
N ASN A 367 -27.98 -19.18 -20.22
CA ASN A 367 -28.69 -18.04 -20.83
C ASN A 367 -29.38 -17.07 -19.85
N LEU A 368 -29.07 -17.13 -18.56
CA LEU A 368 -29.40 -16.08 -17.59
C LEU A 368 -28.20 -15.14 -17.45
N ALA A 369 -28.43 -13.86 -17.72
CA ALA A 369 -27.47 -12.81 -17.40
C ALA A 369 -27.36 -12.63 -15.87
N SER A 370 -26.26 -12.04 -15.40
CA SER A 370 -26.12 -11.67 -13.98
C SER A 370 -27.26 -10.74 -13.58
N GLY A 371 -27.91 -11.01 -12.46
CA GLY A 371 -29.13 -10.30 -12.06
C GLY A 371 -29.91 -11.03 -10.98
N VAL A 372 -31.02 -10.42 -10.57
CA VAL A 372 -31.97 -11.03 -9.64
C VAL A 372 -33.12 -11.65 -10.42
N TYR A 373 -33.45 -12.89 -10.06
CA TYR A 373 -34.54 -13.67 -10.60
C TYR A 373 -35.37 -14.27 -9.47
N TYR A 374 -36.54 -14.76 -9.82
CA TYR A 374 -37.39 -15.55 -8.94
C TYR A 374 -37.69 -16.89 -9.60
N LEU A 375 -37.44 -17.95 -8.85
CA LEU A 375 -37.89 -19.29 -9.20
C LEU A 375 -39.30 -19.45 -8.63
N LYS A 376 -40.29 -19.67 -9.50
CA LYS A 376 -41.69 -19.86 -9.12
C LYS A 376 -42.13 -21.24 -9.59
N ILE A 377 -42.58 -22.09 -8.67
CA ILE A 377 -43.10 -23.42 -8.99
C ILE A 377 -44.61 -23.43 -8.77
N THR A 378 -45.37 -23.80 -9.79
CA THR A 378 -46.83 -23.94 -9.72
C THR A 378 -47.26 -25.38 -9.95
N LYS A 379 -48.10 -25.91 -9.06
CA LYS A 379 -48.74 -27.23 -9.22
C LYS A 379 -50.10 -27.27 -8.53
N ASN A 380 -51.12 -27.79 -9.22
CA ASN A 380 -52.50 -27.92 -8.72
C ASN A 380 -53.06 -26.61 -8.13
N GLY A 381 -52.79 -25.47 -8.76
CA GLY A 381 -53.24 -24.14 -8.31
C GLY A 381 -52.44 -23.54 -7.14
N ASN A 382 -51.53 -24.30 -6.53
CA ASN A 382 -50.63 -23.81 -5.49
C ASN A 382 -49.33 -23.30 -6.10
N THR A 383 -48.70 -22.31 -5.46
CA THR A 383 -47.44 -21.73 -5.90
C THR A 383 -46.46 -21.59 -4.73
N VAL A 384 -45.19 -21.86 -4.98
CA VAL A 384 -44.06 -21.51 -4.10
C VAL A 384 -43.03 -20.74 -4.92
N SER A 385 -42.36 -19.78 -4.31
CA SER A 385 -41.29 -19.03 -4.96
C SER A 385 -40.09 -18.79 -4.06
N GLU A 386 -38.92 -18.65 -4.66
CA GLU A 386 -37.70 -18.22 -3.97
C GLU A 386 -36.83 -17.35 -4.88
N LYS A 387 -36.10 -16.40 -4.26
CA LYS A 387 -35.17 -15.50 -4.95
C LYS A 387 -33.90 -16.22 -5.37
N LEU A 388 -33.50 -16.04 -6.63
CA LEU A 388 -32.25 -16.52 -7.20
C LEU A 388 -31.39 -15.32 -7.63
N ILE A 389 -30.14 -15.29 -7.17
CA ILE A 389 -29.15 -14.30 -7.61
C ILE A 389 -28.20 -15.00 -8.58
N VAL A 390 -28.05 -14.47 -9.79
CA VAL A 390 -27.09 -14.96 -10.78
C VAL A 390 -25.91 -14.00 -10.84
N GLN A 391 -24.69 -14.53 -10.72
CA GLN A 391 -23.44 -13.79 -10.85
C GLN A 391 -22.69 -14.16 -12.14
#